data_AF-A0A2N2Q0Q3-F1
#
_entry.id   AF-A0A2N2Q0Q3-F1
#
_cell.length_a   1.000
_cell.length_b   1.000
_cell.length_c   1.000
_cell.angle_alpha   90.00
_cell.angle_beta   90.00
_cell.angle_gamma   90.00
#
_symmetry.space_group_name_H-M   'P 1'
#
loop_
_entity.id
_entity.type
_entity.pdbx_description
1 polymer ?
#
loop_
_entity_poly.entity_id
_entity_poly.type
_entity_poly.pdbx_seq_one_letter_code
_entity_poly.pdbx_strand_id
1 'polypeptide(L)' 'MSKTLELAKDLIARRSNTPEDAGCQEVMINRLEPLGFKVERMRFGDVDNFYARRGDSGPLLVFAGHTDVVPTGP' A
#
# COMPACT_ATOMS: atom_id res chain seq x y z
N MET A 1 -11.48 6.55 17.61
CA MET A 1 -11.03 7.26 16.39
C MET A 1 -11.70 6.63 15.19
N SER A 2 -11.64 7.22 13.99
CA SER A 2 -12.14 6.55 12.78
C SER A 2 -11.10 5.54 12.26
N LYS A 3 -11.56 4.46 11.60
CA LYS A 3 -10.68 3.44 10.98
C LYS A 3 -9.69 4.05 9.99
N THR A 4 -10.11 5.07 9.25
CA THR A 4 -9.28 5.82 8.31
C THR A 4 -8.15 6.56 9.02
N LEU A 5 -8.47 7.25 10.13
CA LEU A 5 -7.46 7.99 10.89
C LEU A 5 -6.46 7.05 11.57
N GLU A 6 -6.91 5.89 12.05
CA GLU A 6 -6.05 4.86 12.61
C GLU A 6 -5.07 4.28 11.57
N LEU A 7 -5.57 3.94 10.38
CA LEU A 7 -4.71 3.48 9.28
C LEU A 7 -3.71 4.55 8.84
N ALA A 8 -4.16 5.81 8.72
CA ALA A 8 -3.27 6.90 8.33
C ALA A 8 -2.11 7.07 9.32
N LYS A 9 -2.38 7.01 10.64
CA LYS A 9 -1.33 7.11 11.66
C LYS A 9 -0.37 5.93 11.64
N ASP A 10 -0.86 4.70 11.45
CA ASP A 10 -0.02 3.50 11.32
C ASP A 10 0.92 3.61 10.11
N LEU A 11 0.41 4.06 8.96
CA LEU A 11 1.24 4.29 7.76
C LEU A 11 2.27 5.40 7.97
N ILE A 12 1.90 6.53 8.59
CA ILE A 12 2.82 7.64 8.89
C ILE A 12 3.94 7.23 9.87
N ALA A 13 3.67 6.28 10.77
CA ALA A 13 4.67 5.82 11.74
C ALA A 13 5.80 4.97 11.11
N ARG A 14 5.65 4.56 9.84
CA ARG A 14 6.61 3.73 9.12
C ARG A 14 7.63 4.61 8.40
N ARG A 15 8.93 4.28 8.57
CA ARG A 15 10.04 5.02 7.95
C ARG A 15 10.27 4.55 6.50
N SER A 16 9.27 4.74 5.65
CA SER A 16 9.28 4.31 4.26
C SER A 16 10.03 5.31 3.37
N ASN A 17 11.31 5.60 3.64
CA ASN A 17 12.08 6.47 2.76
C ASN A 17 12.39 5.79 1.44
N THR A 18 12.16 6.45 0.30
CA THR A 18 12.37 5.86 -1.03
C THR A 18 13.71 5.11 -1.15
N PRO A 19 13.75 3.83 -1.60
CA PRO A 19 12.65 2.98 -2.07
C PRO A 19 12.05 2.03 -1.01
N GLU A 20 12.42 2.17 0.26
CA GLU A 20 12.00 1.29 1.36
C GLU A 20 10.48 1.40 1.61
N ASP A 21 9.77 0.28 1.59
CA ASP A 21 8.32 0.26 1.88
C ASP A 21 8.01 0.32 3.39
N ALA A 22 8.94 -0.15 4.24
CA ALA A 22 8.76 -0.26 5.69
C ALA A 22 7.46 -1.00 6.11
N GLY A 23 7.02 -1.95 5.29
CA GLY A 23 5.83 -2.80 5.52
C GLY A 23 4.49 -2.10 5.34
N CYS A 24 4.46 -0.91 4.73
CA CYS A 24 3.22 -0.20 4.37
C CYS A 24 2.31 -1.06 3.46
N GLN A 25 2.89 -1.71 2.45
CA GLN A 25 2.16 -2.56 1.52
C GLN A 25 1.56 -3.78 2.23
N GLU A 26 2.31 -4.42 3.13
CA GLU A 26 1.81 -5.57 3.90
C GLU A 26 0.59 -5.19 4.78
N VAL A 27 0.56 -4.00 5.37
CA VAL A 27 -0.64 -3.54 6.11
C VAL A 27 -1.85 -3.41 5.19
N MET A 28 -1.65 -2.84 4.00
CA MET A 28 -2.73 -2.67 3.04
C MET A 28 -3.21 -4.02 2.49
N ILE A 29 -2.30 -4.91 2.13
CA ILE A 29 -2.57 -6.26 1.64
C ILE A 29 -3.38 -7.06 2.66
N ASN A 30 -2.93 -7.12 3.92
CA ASN A 30 -3.61 -7.83 5.01
C ASN A 30 -5.03 -7.31 5.29
N ARG A 31 -5.32 -6.05 4.94
CA ARG A 31 -6.68 -5.48 5.04
C ARG A 31 -7.53 -5.75 3.82
N LEU A 32 -6.92 -5.88 2.64
CA LEU A 32 -7.61 -6.03 1.36
C LEU A 32 -7.94 -7.49 1.02
N GLU A 33 -7.03 -8.44 1.29
CA GLU A 33 -7.23 -9.86 0.98
C GLU A 33 -8.52 -10.44 1.61
N PRO A 34 -8.82 -10.19 2.91
CA PRO A 34 -10.06 -10.67 3.52
C PRO A 34 -11.34 -10.08 2.90
N LEU A 35 -11.23 -8.97 2.16
CA LEU A 35 -12.34 -8.30 1.47
C LEU A 35 -12.54 -8.80 0.03
N GLY A 36 -11.80 -9.84 -0.37
CA GLY A 36 -11.91 -10.49 -1.68
C GLY A 36 -11.05 -9.85 -2.77
N PHE A 37 -10.07 -9.02 -2.41
CA PHE A 37 -9.07 -8.57 -3.38
C PHE A 37 -8.05 -9.67 -3.64
N LYS A 38 -7.79 -9.97 -4.91
CA LYS A 38 -6.64 -10.75 -5.35
C LYS A 38 -5.44 -9.82 -5.42
N VAL A 39 -4.36 -10.18 -4.72
CA VAL A 39 -3.14 -9.38 -4.66
C VAL A 39 -2.06 -10.03 -5.49
N GLU A 40 -1.49 -9.26 -6.41
CA GLU A 40 -0.27 -9.58 -7.13
C GLU A 40 0.86 -8.70 -6.59
N ARG A 41 1.85 -9.30 -5.93
CA ARG A 41 3.07 -8.61 -5.49
C ARG A 41 4.05 -8.55 -6.66
N MET A 42 4.57 -7.36 -6.96
CA MET A 42 5.45 -7.09 -8.10
C MET A 42 6.70 -6.31 -7.65
N ARG A 43 7.80 -7.03 -7.39
CA ARG A 43 9.07 -6.41 -7.05
C ARG A 43 9.94 -6.24 -8.29
N PHE A 44 10.46 -5.03 -8.51
CA PHE A 44 11.39 -4.71 -9.59
C PHE A 44 12.61 -4.00 -9.03
N GLY A 45 13.77 -4.66 -9.07
CA GLY A 45 14.97 -4.16 -8.40
C GLY A 45 14.73 -3.99 -6.90
N ASP A 46 14.91 -2.77 -6.41
CA ASP A 46 14.74 -2.40 -5.00
C ASP A 46 13.33 -1.90 -4.66
N VAL A 47 12.42 -1.81 -5.63
CA VAL A 47 11.09 -1.23 -5.44
C VAL A 47 10.03 -2.32 -5.30
N ASP A 48 9.31 -2.30 -4.19
CA ASP A 48 8.13 -3.12 -3.96
C ASP A 48 6.88 -2.45 -4.54
N ASN A 49 6.05 -3.22 -5.24
CA ASN A 49 4.73 -2.80 -5.71
C ASN A 49 3.72 -3.90 -5.42
N PHE A 50 2.45 -3.56 -5.32
CA PHE A 50 1.37 -4.54 -5.39
C PHE A 50 0.20 -4.03 -6.22
N TYR A 51 -0.48 -4.96 -6.89
CA TYR A 51 -1.75 -4.72 -7.56
C TYR A 51 -2.83 -5.54 -6.87
N ALA A 52 -3.79 -4.85 -6.25
CA ALA A 52 -4.94 -5.48 -5.61
C ALA A 52 -6.18 -5.26 -6.46
N ARG A 53 -6.81 -6.35 -6.91
CA ARG A 53 -8.00 -6.31 -7.76
C ARG A 53 -9.15 -7.13 -7.17
N ARG A 54 -10.35 -6.54 -7.14
CA ARG A 54 -11.60 -7.24 -6.85
C ARG A 54 -12.50 -7.20 -8.09
N GLY A 55 -12.97 -8.37 -8.55
CA GLY A 55 -13.73 -8.53 -9.80
C GLY A 55 -12.84 -8.70 -11.05
N ASP A 56 -13.39 -9.26 -12.12
CA ASP A 56 -12.69 -9.65 -13.34
C ASP A 56 -13.24 -9.00 -14.62
N SER A 57 -14.41 -8.37 -14.56
CA SER A 57 -15.04 -7.63 -15.67
C SER A 57 -14.91 -6.10 -15.54
N GLY A 58 -15.17 -5.38 -16.63
CA GLY A 58 -15.19 -3.92 -16.66
C GLY A 58 -16.54 -3.31 -16.26
N PRO A 59 -16.60 -1.99 -16.01
CA PRO A 59 -15.48 -1.04 -16.03
C PRO A 59 -14.56 -1.16 -14.79
N LEU A 60 -13.27 -0.92 -14.97
CA LEU A 60 -12.26 -1.02 -13.90
C LEU A 60 -11.99 0.38 -13.30
N LEU A 61 -12.29 0.53 -12.01
CA LEU A 61 -11.88 1.70 -11.21
C LEU A 61 -10.63 1.34 -10.41
N VAL A 62 -9.59 2.19 -10.46
CA VAL A 62 -8.30 1.96 -9.79
C VAL A 62 -7.93 3.15 -8.92
N PHE A 63 -7.52 2.87 -7.69
CA PHE A 63 -6.80 3.81 -6.85
C PHE A 63 -5.30 3.56 -7.00
N ALA A 64 -4.54 4.60 -7.33
CA ALA A 64 -3.09 4.55 -7.45
C ALA A 64 -2.46 5.54 -6.46
N GLY A 65 -1.32 5.16 -5.90
CA GLY A 65 -0.58 5.94 -4.91
C GLY A 65 0.78 5.32 -4.64
N HIS A 66 1.49 5.87 -3.67
CA HIS A 66 2.82 5.42 -3.29
C HIS A 66 2.94 5.38 -1.75
N THR A 67 3.79 4.51 -1.22
CA THR A 67 4.02 4.35 0.23
C THR A 67 5.28 5.05 0.70
N ASP A 68 6.21 5.31 -0.21
CA ASP A 68 7.48 5.94 0.09
C ASP A 68 7.34 7.45 0.31
N VAL A 69 8.26 8.00 1.09
CA VAL A 69 8.33 9.43 1.41
C VAL A 69 9.76 9.95 1.28
N VAL A 70 9.87 11.26 1.09
CA VAL A 70 11.16 11.95 1.07
C VAL A 70 11.85 11.94 2.44
N PRO A 71 13.18 12.14 2.51
CA PRO A 71 13.87 12.38 3.76
C PRO A 71 13.25 13.54 4.56
N THR A 72 13.31 13.45 5.89
CA THR A 72 12.68 14.44 6.81
C THR A 72 13.32 15.82 6.78
N GLY A 73 14.51 15.95 6.17
CA GLY A 73 15.39 17.10 6.36
C GLY A 73 16.37 16.89 7.53
N PRO A 74 17.22 17.89 7.83
CA PRO A 74 18.17 17.86 8.95
C PRO A 74 17.48 17.87 10.32
#